data_AF-A0A7V9MHL9-F1
#
_entry.id   AF-A0A7V9MHL9-F1
#
_cell.length_a   1.000
_cell.length_b   1.000
_cell.length_c   1.000
_cell.angle_alpha   90.00
_cell.angle_beta   90.00
_cell.angle_gamma   90.00
#
_symmetry.space_group_name_H-M   'P 1'
#
loop_
_entity.id
_entity.type
_entity.pdbx_description
1 polymer ?
#
loop_
_entity_poly.entity_id
_entity_poly.type
_entity_poly.pdbx_seq_one_letter_code
_entity_poly.pdbx_strand_id
1 'polypeptide(L)'
;MRCERGQATIEWAGVVLVATLALGALVALAPQPDGRSLGALLAHSIACSARGSCEDTGRALSAAYGERDAELVRAHAPGLVYEPRTHSLPVDFRDCRRPSCSDASDDREADLHSSAAGVPATAFSRVIHRGGETFIQYWHYYPDSSTTSPGSLSLRMLDHVLPVHHRDDWESYQVRIDRVGRVSARASSHRAYQGCKLRRCRNRWIAATGWTRVSRGSHAGHIPIRSRPGWDRPLYPGPRLDERTTSAPGVRLVPLETLDKDSYRPLDGGISPPWKKRVYVDPLSDSTA
;
A
#
# COMPACT_ATOMS: atom_id res chain seq x y z
N MET A 1 -3.93 35.05 53.92
CA MET A 1 -3.12 33.81 53.85
C MET A 1 -3.81 32.87 52.89
N ARG A 2 -3.11 32.42 51.83
CA ARG A 2 -3.64 31.46 50.85
C ARG A 2 -3.34 30.04 51.34
N CYS A 3 -4.34 29.18 51.38
CA CYS A 3 -4.15 27.74 51.60
C CYS A 3 -3.68 27.09 50.30
N GLU A 4 -2.47 26.57 50.26
CA GLU A 4 -2.08 25.58 49.26
C GLU A 4 -2.67 24.23 49.67
N ARG A 5 -3.70 23.77 48.94
CA ARG A 5 -4.09 22.35 48.90
C ARG A 5 -3.68 21.83 47.53
N GLY A 6 -2.63 21.03 47.49
CA GLY A 6 -2.13 20.49 46.23
C GLY A 6 -0.82 19.74 46.38
N GLN A 7 -0.67 18.90 47.40
CA GLN A 7 0.42 17.93 47.42
C GLN A 7 -0.17 16.56 47.10
N ALA A 8 0.17 16.04 45.92
CA ALA A 8 -0.15 14.67 45.54
C ALA A 8 0.45 13.74 46.60
N THR A 9 -0.38 12.91 47.23
CA THR A 9 0.11 11.96 48.25
C THR A 9 1.06 10.94 47.59
N ILE A 10 1.98 10.38 48.38
CA ILE A 10 2.91 9.33 47.94
C ILE A 10 2.15 8.17 47.27
N GLU A 11 0.93 7.91 47.72
CA GLU A 11 0.02 6.90 47.16
C GLU A 11 -0.37 7.23 45.71
N TRP A 12 -0.70 8.49 45.41
CA TRP A 12 -0.98 8.91 44.03
C TRP A 12 0.24 8.84 43.13
N ALA A 13 1.41 9.21 43.64
CA ALA A 13 2.67 9.05 42.90
C ALA A 13 2.97 7.57 42.60
N GLY A 14 2.72 6.69 43.57
CA GLY A 14 2.86 5.23 43.41
C GLY A 14 1.89 4.66 42.37
N VAL A 15 0.61 5.06 42.41
CA VAL A 15 -0.40 4.61 41.42
C VAL A 15 -0.03 5.07 40.02
N VAL A 16 0.37 6.33 39.85
CA VAL A 16 0.80 6.86 38.54
C VAL A 16 2.02 6.11 38.02
N LEU A 17 3.00 5.80 38.88
CA LEU A 17 4.18 5.04 38.51
C LEU A 17 3.83 3.61 38.08
N VAL A 18 2.99 2.90 38.83
CA VAL A 18 2.55 1.54 38.47
C VAL A 18 1.76 1.56 37.16
N ALA A 19 0.87 2.53 36.98
CA ALA A 19 0.11 2.69 35.75
C ALA A 19 1.03 2.98 34.55
N THR A 20 2.02 3.86 34.70
CA THR A 20 2.98 4.16 33.61
C THR A 20 3.90 2.98 33.30
N LEU A 21 4.35 2.22 34.30
CA LEU A 21 5.13 1.00 34.07
C LEU A 21 4.30 -0.10 33.40
N ALA A 22 3.05 -0.28 33.81
CA ALA A 22 2.12 -1.23 33.19
C ALA A 22 1.84 -0.86 31.73
N LEU A 23 1.54 0.42 31.46
CA LEU A 23 1.35 0.94 30.09
C LEU A 23 2.64 0.83 29.26
N GLY A 24 3.80 1.15 29.85
CA GLY A 24 5.11 1.01 29.21
C GLY A 24 5.44 -0.44 28.86
N ALA A 25 5.13 -1.38 29.75
CA ALA A 25 5.29 -2.82 29.51
C ALA A 25 4.34 -3.32 28.40
N LEU A 26 3.09 -2.84 28.38
CA LEU A 26 2.13 -3.15 27.31
C LEU A 26 2.63 -2.61 25.96
N VAL A 27 3.17 -1.40 25.90
CA VAL A 27 3.77 -0.82 24.69
C VAL A 27 5.03 -1.58 24.25
N ALA A 28 5.87 -2.00 25.19
CA ALA A 28 7.10 -2.74 24.89
C ALA A 28 6.84 -4.17 24.38
N LEU A 29 5.74 -4.79 24.82
CA LEU A 29 5.32 -6.14 24.42
C LEU A 29 4.40 -6.14 23.19
N ALA A 30 3.79 -5.00 22.87
CA ALA A 30 3.01 -4.84 21.65
C ALA A 30 3.93 -4.86 20.41
N PRO A 31 3.46 -5.42 19.27
CA PRO A 31 4.12 -5.20 18.00
C PRO A 31 4.31 -3.69 17.80
N GLN A 32 5.55 -3.23 17.57
CA GLN A 32 5.80 -1.81 17.45
C GLN A 32 4.94 -1.25 16.31
N PRO A 33 4.03 -0.29 16.59
CA PRO A 33 3.28 0.38 15.56
C PRO A 33 4.26 1.18 14.70
N ASP A 34 4.03 1.18 13.40
CA ASP A 34 4.75 2.05 12.50
C ASP A 34 4.41 3.52 12.81
N GLY A 35 5.41 4.25 13.31
CA GLY A 35 5.26 5.65 13.72
C GLY A 35 4.83 6.58 12.58
N ARG A 36 5.18 6.28 11.31
CA ARG A 36 4.71 7.04 10.15
C ARG A 36 3.24 6.76 9.86
N SER A 37 2.82 5.49 9.93
CA SER A 37 1.41 5.14 9.79
C SER A 37 0.53 5.78 10.88
N LEU A 38 1.00 5.81 12.12
CA LEU A 38 0.27 6.46 13.22
C LEU A 38 0.18 7.98 13.04
N GLY A 39 1.30 8.63 12.73
CA GLY A 39 1.33 10.08 12.47
C GLY A 39 0.45 10.46 11.28
N ALA A 40 0.47 9.66 10.21
CA ALA A 40 -0.38 9.87 9.07
C ALA A 40 -1.86 9.64 9.37
N LEU A 41 -2.22 8.62 10.15
CA LEU A 41 -3.60 8.42 10.61
C LEU A 41 -4.13 9.64 11.38
N LEU A 42 -3.30 10.22 12.24
CA LEU A 42 -3.66 11.42 13.00
C LEU A 42 -3.77 12.65 12.08
N ALA A 43 -2.77 12.90 11.23
CA ALA A 43 -2.81 14.02 10.29
C ALA A 43 -3.99 13.90 9.30
N HIS A 44 -4.25 12.70 8.81
CA HIS A 44 -5.35 12.39 7.91
C HIS A 44 -6.70 12.57 8.60
N SER A 45 -6.89 12.07 9.82
CA SER A 45 -8.16 12.25 10.54
C SER A 45 -8.48 13.72 10.79
N ILE A 46 -7.48 14.53 11.16
CA ILE A 46 -7.61 15.99 11.29
C ILE A 46 -7.98 16.61 9.93
N ALA A 47 -7.21 16.33 8.86
CA ALA A 47 -7.44 16.90 7.54
C ALA A 47 -8.80 16.48 6.94
N CYS A 48 -9.22 15.24 7.15
CA CYS A 48 -10.50 14.73 6.66
C CYS A 48 -11.69 15.34 7.36
N SER A 49 -11.62 15.51 8.69
CA SER A 49 -12.67 16.23 9.43
C SER A 49 -12.89 17.65 8.91
N ALA A 50 -11.83 18.30 8.43
CA ALA A 50 -11.90 19.65 7.87
C ALA A 50 -12.37 19.72 6.41
N ARG A 51 -12.25 18.64 5.62
CA ARG A 51 -12.47 18.66 4.15
C ARG A 51 -13.64 17.81 3.64
N GLY A 52 -14.23 16.93 4.46
CA GLY A 52 -15.39 16.10 4.08
C GLY A 52 -15.11 14.96 3.08
N SER A 53 -13.96 14.95 2.40
CA SER A 53 -13.59 13.96 1.37
C SER A 53 -13.51 12.49 1.84
N CYS A 54 -13.31 12.27 3.15
CA CYS A 54 -13.35 10.94 3.74
C CYS A 54 -14.76 10.34 3.75
N GLU A 55 -15.80 11.17 3.94
CA GLU A 55 -17.19 10.71 3.95
C GLU A 55 -17.62 10.24 2.56
N ASP A 56 -17.20 10.94 1.51
CA ASP A 56 -17.49 10.55 0.12
C ASP A 56 -16.87 9.20 -0.24
N THR A 57 -15.60 9.01 0.11
CA THR A 57 -14.89 7.74 -0.10
C THR A 57 -15.53 6.62 0.71
N GLY A 58 -15.85 6.87 1.99
CA GLY A 58 -16.52 5.92 2.86
C GLY A 58 -17.90 5.51 2.34
N ARG A 59 -18.69 6.46 1.83
CA ARG A 59 -20.00 6.20 1.22
C ARG A 59 -19.88 5.38 -0.06
N ALA A 60 -18.92 5.70 -0.93
CA ALA A 60 -18.70 4.95 -2.17
C ALA A 60 -18.30 3.49 -1.90
N LEU A 61 -17.40 3.25 -0.94
CA LEU A 61 -17.02 1.91 -0.51
C LEU A 61 -18.20 1.13 0.09
N SER A 62 -18.96 1.78 0.98
CA SER A 62 -20.09 1.12 1.65
C SER A 62 -21.25 0.84 0.69
N ALA A 63 -21.45 1.71 -0.31
CA ALA A 63 -22.40 1.46 -1.40
C ALA A 63 -21.96 0.28 -2.30
N ALA A 64 -20.65 0.12 -2.55
CA ALA A 64 -20.13 -0.94 -3.41
C ALA A 64 -20.03 -2.31 -2.71
N TYR A 65 -19.66 -2.34 -1.43
CA TYR A 65 -19.32 -3.57 -0.70
C TYR A 65 -20.17 -3.84 0.55
N GLY A 66 -20.93 -2.86 1.02
CA GLY A 66 -21.54 -2.88 2.36
C GLY A 66 -20.56 -2.41 3.45
N GLU A 67 -21.12 -2.02 4.59
CA GLU A 67 -20.35 -1.40 5.70
C GLU A 67 -19.18 -2.25 6.20
N ARG A 68 -19.43 -3.54 6.43
CA ARG A 68 -18.42 -4.47 6.96
C ARG A 68 -17.22 -4.60 6.03
N ASP A 69 -17.46 -4.81 4.74
CA ASP A 69 -16.38 -4.99 3.77
C ASP A 69 -15.69 -3.65 3.45
N ALA A 70 -16.42 -2.53 3.48
CA ALA A 70 -15.83 -1.20 3.37
C ALA A 70 -14.84 -0.91 4.52
N GLU A 71 -15.14 -1.37 5.74
CA GLU A 71 -14.22 -1.30 6.88
C GLU A 71 -12.97 -2.17 6.65
N LEU A 72 -13.13 -3.41 6.17
CA LEU A 72 -12.00 -4.28 5.84
C LEU A 72 -11.10 -3.68 4.75
N VAL A 73 -11.70 -3.06 3.73
CA VAL A 73 -10.97 -2.37 2.65
C VAL A 73 -10.20 -1.16 3.19
N ARG A 74 -10.75 -0.42 4.16
CA ARG A 74 -10.01 0.68 4.80
C ARG A 74 -8.89 0.17 5.72
N ALA A 75 -9.19 -0.84 6.53
CA ALA A 75 -8.27 -1.40 7.53
C ALA A 75 -7.05 -2.12 6.91
N HIS A 76 -7.20 -2.64 5.69
CA HIS A 76 -6.16 -3.41 5.01
C HIS A 76 -5.61 -2.73 3.75
N ALA A 77 -5.90 -1.43 3.56
CA ALA A 77 -5.28 -0.64 2.51
C ALA A 77 -3.76 -0.60 2.71
N PRO A 78 -2.94 -0.81 1.67
CA PRO A 78 -1.50 -0.78 1.82
C PRO A 78 -0.99 0.66 1.89
N GLY A 79 0.00 0.89 2.75
CA GLY A 79 0.97 1.94 2.51
C GLY A 79 1.93 1.54 1.39
N LEU A 80 2.46 2.53 0.68
CA LEU A 80 3.38 2.38 -0.43
C LEU A 80 4.76 2.91 -0.03
N VAL A 81 5.81 2.13 -0.27
CA VAL A 81 7.21 2.57 -0.15
C VAL A 81 7.82 2.58 -1.55
N TYR A 82 8.44 3.68 -1.95
CA TYR A 82 8.99 3.83 -3.29
C TYR A 82 10.50 3.59 -3.27
N GLU A 83 11.00 2.69 -4.11
CA GLU A 83 12.45 2.58 -4.31
C GLU A 83 13.03 3.93 -4.79
N PRO A 84 14.28 4.27 -4.43
CA PRO A 84 14.85 5.57 -4.74
C PRO A 84 14.72 5.94 -6.22
N ARG A 85 14.38 7.20 -6.51
CA ARG A 85 14.15 7.72 -7.88
C ARG A 85 12.91 7.15 -8.59
N THR A 86 11.97 6.58 -7.84
CA THR A 86 10.61 6.31 -8.32
C THR A 86 9.76 7.53 -8.03
N HIS A 87 9.47 8.34 -9.05
CA HIS A 87 8.78 9.64 -8.88
C HIS A 87 7.26 9.51 -8.93
N SER A 88 6.75 8.62 -9.78
CA SER A 88 5.33 8.42 -10.01
C SER A 88 4.61 7.89 -8.75
N LEU A 89 3.51 8.55 -8.38
CA LEU A 89 2.51 8.00 -7.47
C LEU A 89 1.46 7.22 -8.28
N PRO A 90 0.78 6.21 -7.70
CA PRO A 90 -0.36 5.63 -8.37
C PRO A 90 -1.52 6.62 -8.36
N VAL A 91 -2.20 6.76 -9.47
CA VAL A 91 -3.24 7.78 -9.67
C VAL A 91 -4.50 7.16 -10.25
N ASP A 92 -5.58 7.92 -10.26
CA ASP A 92 -6.78 7.51 -10.99
C ASP A 92 -6.56 7.73 -12.49
N PHE A 93 -6.62 6.66 -13.28
CA PHE A 93 -6.42 6.73 -14.73
C PHE A 93 -7.43 7.63 -15.45
N ARG A 94 -8.58 7.92 -14.83
CA ARG A 94 -9.60 8.83 -15.38
C ARG A 94 -9.15 10.28 -15.26
N ASP A 95 -8.36 10.59 -14.24
CA ASP A 95 -7.89 11.94 -13.92
C ASP A 95 -6.49 12.20 -14.52
N CYS A 96 -5.61 11.20 -14.52
CA CYS A 96 -4.21 11.34 -14.90
C CYS A 96 -3.68 10.11 -15.66
N ARG A 97 -3.15 10.32 -16.86
CA ARG A 97 -2.49 9.29 -17.70
C ARG A 97 -1.17 9.77 -18.30
N ARG A 98 -0.50 10.71 -17.64
CA ARG A 98 0.82 11.22 -18.03
C ARG A 98 1.74 11.32 -16.82
N PRO A 99 3.05 11.03 -16.95
CA PRO A 99 3.98 11.12 -15.81
C PRO A 99 3.95 12.48 -15.10
N SER A 100 3.85 13.56 -15.86
CA SER A 100 3.84 14.94 -15.31
C SER A 100 2.71 15.25 -14.33
N CYS A 101 1.61 14.49 -14.33
CA CYS A 101 0.54 14.65 -13.33
C CYS A 101 0.63 13.64 -12.18
N SER A 102 1.39 12.54 -12.32
CA SER A 102 1.61 11.55 -11.26
C SER A 102 2.89 11.79 -10.45
N ASP A 103 3.85 12.49 -11.02
CA ASP A 103 5.17 12.70 -10.41
C ASP A 103 5.08 13.54 -9.15
N ALA A 104 5.83 13.13 -8.13
CA ALA A 104 5.93 13.82 -6.86
C ALA A 104 7.40 13.97 -6.42
N SER A 105 7.64 14.77 -5.38
CA SER A 105 8.98 15.04 -4.84
C SER A 105 9.80 13.75 -4.62
N ASP A 106 11.10 13.77 -4.91
CA ASP A 106 11.98 12.62 -4.65
C ASP A 106 12.49 12.53 -3.20
N ASP A 107 12.04 13.46 -2.35
CA ASP A 107 12.41 13.54 -0.94
C ASP A 107 12.18 12.18 -0.25
N ARG A 108 13.30 11.61 0.20
CA ARG A 108 13.41 10.27 0.77
C ARG A 108 12.76 10.16 2.14
N GLU A 109 12.44 11.28 2.79
CA GLU A 109 11.79 11.30 4.09
C GLU A 109 10.31 11.66 4.01
N ALA A 110 9.84 12.09 2.84
CA ALA A 110 8.48 12.56 2.66
C ALA A 110 7.43 11.43 2.67
N ASP A 111 6.29 11.73 3.32
CA ASP A 111 5.05 10.97 3.18
C ASP A 111 4.11 11.73 2.23
N LEU A 112 4.05 11.27 0.98
CA LEU A 112 3.35 11.96 -0.11
C LEU A 112 2.00 11.33 -0.39
N HIS A 113 0.94 12.11 -0.20
CA HIS A 113 -0.44 11.68 -0.48
C HIS A 113 -0.96 12.26 -1.80
N SER A 114 -0.18 13.14 -2.45
CA SER A 114 -0.54 13.76 -3.73
C SER A 114 0.71 14.08 -4.55
N SER A 115 0.54 14.13 -5.87
CA SER A 115 1.58 14.51 -6.82
C SER A 115 1.90 16.00 -6.74
N ALA A 116 2.96 16.44 -7.41
CA ALA A 116 3.28 17.86 -7.55
C ALA A 116 2.16 18.64 -8.28
N ALA A 117 1.36 17.95 -9.10
CA ALA A 117 0.18 18.50 -9.76
C ALA A 117 -1.10 18.45 -8.89
N GLY A 118 -1.01 18.00 -7.64
CA GLY A 118 -2.14 17.89 -6.71
C GLY A 118 -3.05 16.67 -6.97
N VAL A 119 -2.63 15.71 -7.80
CA VAL A 119 -3.40 14.48 -8.04
C VAL A 119 -3.21 13.53 -6.85
N PRO A 120 -4.29 13.04 -6.22
CA PRO A 120 -4.16 12.18 -5.04
C PRO A 120 -3.63 10.80 -5.40
N ALA A 121 -2.77 10.26 -4.53
CA ALA A 121 -2.39 8.86 -4.59
C ALA A 121 -3.64 7.99 -4.48
N THR A 122 -3.84 7.06 -5.42
CA THR A 122 -5.10 6.33 -5.57
C THR A 122 -4.86 4.82 -5.70
N ALA A 123 -5.70 4.03 -5.03
CA ALA A 123 -5.78 2.59 -5.22
C ALA A 123 -7.23 2.19 -5.54
N PHE A 124 -7.38 1.37 -6.58
CA PHE A 124 -8.66 0.80 -6.94
C PHE A 124 -8.88 -0.51 -6.19
N SER A 125 -9.98 -0.64 -5.47
CA SER A 125 -10.27 -1.80 -4.62
C SER A 125 -11.23 -2.77 -5.29
N ARG A 126 -11.24 -4.02 -4.84
CA ARG A 126 -12.28 -5.04 -5.10
C ARG A 126 -12.29 -6.03 -3.96
N VAL A 127 -13.48 -6.50 -3.57
CA VAL A 127 -13.66 -7.54 -2.55
C VAL A 127 -14.20 -8.82 -3.20
N ILE A 128 -13.64 -9.97 -2.80
CA ILE A 128 -14.07 -11.30 -3.26
C ILE A 128 -14.18 -12.22 -2.06
N HIS A 129 -15.35 -12.84 -1.88
CA HIS A 129 -15.55 -13.89 -0.88
C HIS A 129 -15.51 -15.26 -1.55
N ARG A 130 -14.66 -16.17 -1.05
CA ARG A 130 -14.54 -17.53 -1.60
C ARG A 130 -14.17 -18.53 -0.53
N GLY A 131 -14.98 -19.57 -0.39
CA GLY A 131 -14.70 -20.66 0.56
C GLY A 131 -14.58 -20.19 2.01
N GLY A 132 -15.30 -19.14 2.42
CA GLY A 132 -15.22 -18.55 3.76
C GLY A 132 -13.98 -17.67 4.00
N GLU A 133 -13.20 -17.39 2.97
CA GLU A 133 -12.10 -16.42 3.01
C GLU A 133 -12.50 -15.15 2.28
N THR A 134 -11.94 -14.02 2.72
CA THR A 134 -12.14 -12.72 2.08
C THR A 134 -10.83 -12.30 1.44
N PHE A 135 -10.90 -11.94 0.16
CA PHE A 135 -9.79 -11.42 -0.61
C PHE A 135 -10.08 -9.96 -0.94
N ILE A 136 -9.09 -9.10 -0.72
CA ILE A 136 -9.17 -7.69 -1.11
C ILE A 136 -8.06 -7.43 -2.12
N GLN A 137 -8.44 -6.92 -3.28
CA GLN A 137 -7.53 -6.56 -4.34
C GLN A 137 -7.38 -5.06 -4.37
N TYR A 138 -6.15 -4.56 -4.25
CA TYR A 138 -5.82 -3.16 -4.50
C TYR A 138 -5.02 -3.09 -5.79
N TRP A 139 -5.45 -2.23 -6.71
CA TRP A 139 -4.86 -2.03 -8.02
C TRP A 139 -4.35 -0.61 -8.12
N HIS A 140 -3.13 -0.48 -8.62
CA HIS A 140 -2.39 0.78 -8.72
C HIS A 140 -2.13 1.05 -10.19
N TYR A 141 -2.60 2.20 -10.68
CA TYR A 141 -2.32 2.65 -12.03
C TYR A 141 -1.18 3.66 -12.03
N TYR A 142 -0.15 3.40 -12.82
CA TYR A 142 0.90 4.35 -13.14
C TYR A 142 0.80 4.73 -14.63
N PRO A 143 0.99 6.02 -14.99
CA PRO A 143 0.94 6.45 -16.39
C PRO A 143 1.96 5.79 -17.30
N ASP A 144 3.07 5.32 -16.74
CA ASP A 144 4.16 4.72 -17.46
C ASP A 144 4.87 3.64 -16.64
N SER A 145 5.76 2.91 -17.30
CA SER A 145 6.68 1.95 -16.71
C SER A 145 7.93 1.84 -17.56
N SER A 146 9.05 1.58 -16.91
CA SER A 146 10.30 1.23 -17.57
C SER A 146 10.78 -0.11 -17.04
N THR A 147 10.58 -1.18 -17.80
CA THR A 147 11.11 -2.50 -17.44
C THR A 147 12.50 -2.68 -18.04
N THR A 148 13.51 -2.88 -17.21
CA THR A 148 14.75 -3.55 -17.64
C THR A 148 14.41 -5.00 -17.95
N SER A 149 14.21 -5.35 -19.22
CA SER A 149 13.82 -6.72 -19.59
C SER A 149 14.90 -7.72 -19.11
N PRO A 150 14.53 -8.85 -18.48
CA PRO A 150 15.48 -9.94 -18.19
C PRO A 150 15.85 -10.75 -19.45
N GLY A 151 15.33 -10.39 -20.62
CA GLY A 151 15.51 -11.11 -21.89
C GLY A 151 16.69 -10.64 -22.74
N SER A 152 17.36 -9.54 -22.39
CA SER A 152 18.53 -9.03 -23.12
C SER A 152 19.86 -9.52 -22.53
N LEU A 153 19.87 -10.73 -21.95
CA LEU A 153 21.06 -11.38 -21.38
C LEU A 153 21.99 -11.99 -22.45
N SER A 154 21.87 -11.56 -23.71
CA SER A 154 22.64 -12.07 -24.84
C SER A 154 23.53 -11.04 -25.52
N LEU A 155 24.02 -10.00 -24.81
CA LEU A 155 25.14 -9.16 -25.28
C LEU A 155 25.74 -8.37 -24.09
N ARG A 156 26.57 -9.02 -23.28
CA ARG A 156 27.38 -8.40 -22.21
C ARG A 156 28.55 -7.54 -22.75
N MET A 157 28.39 -6.88 -23.89
CA MET A 157 29.49 -6.15 -24.53
C MET A 157 29.14 -4.79 -25.15
N LEU A 158 27.96 -4.22 -24.91
CA LEU A 158 27.64 -2.84 -25.31
C LEU A 158 26.84 -2.12 -24.22
N ASP A 159 27.33 -0.93 -23.86
CA ASP A 159 27.08 -0.20 -22.61
C ASP A 159 25.73 0.53 -22.51
N HIS A 160 24.72 0.21 -23.33
CA HIS A 160 23.44 0.95 -23.34
C HIS A 160 22.24 0.04 -23.62
N VAL A 161 21.83 -0.79 -22.66
CA VAL A 161 20.49 -1.42 -22.71
C VAL A 161 19.48 -0.39 -22.19
N LEU A 162 18.86 0.34 -23.10
CA LEU A 162 17.76 1.24 -22.77
C LEU A 162 16.60 0.44 -22.14
N PRO A 163 15.98 0.93 -21.04
CA PRO A 163 14.79 0.32 -20.48
C PRO A 163 13.69 0.21 -21.55
N VAL A 164 12.96 -0.91 -21.57
CA VAL A 164 11.74 -0.99 -22.39
C VAL A 164 10.68 -0.16 -21.66
N HIS A 165 10.32 0.96 -22.27
CA HIS A 165 9.31 1.86 -21.76
C HIS A 165 7.95 1.54 -22.38
N HIS A 166 6.89 1.56 -21.57
CA HIS A 166 5.52 1.53 -22.05
C HIS A 166 4.65 2.49 -21.23
N ARG A 167 3.59 2.97 -21.87
CA ARG A 167 2.49 3.71 -21.26
C ARG A 167 1.48 2.74 -20.66
N ASP A 168 0.80 3.21 -19.64
CA ASP A 168 -0.02 2.42 -18.73
C ASP A 168 0.78 1.35 -18.00
N ASP A 169 0.60 1.31 -16.68
CA ASP A 169 1.04 0.20 -15.86
C ASP A 169 -0.01 -0.08 -14.79
N TRP A 170 -0.31 -1.36 -14.62
CA TRP A 170 -1.28 -1.83 -13.64
C TRP A 170 -0.64 -2.83 -12.72
N GLU A 171 -0.29 -2.36 -11.53
CA GLU A 171 0.25 -3.17 -10.46
C GLU A 171 -0.82 -3.41 -9.39
N SER A 172 -0.54 -4.32 -8.46
CA SER A 172 -1.52 -4.72 -7.46
C SER A 172 -0.91 -5.22 -6.16
N TYR A 173 -1.66 -5.03 -5.10
CA TYR A 173 -1.43 -5.59 -3.77
C TYR A 173 -2.67 -6.38 -3.38
N GLN A 174 -2.49 -7.64 -3.01
CA GLN A 174 -3.57 -8.56 -2.72
C GLN A 174 -3.51 -8.93 -1.25
N VAL A 175 -4.66 -8.86 -0.59
CA VAL A 175 -4.86 -9.26 0.79
C VAL A 175 -5.76 -10.50 0.81
N ARG A 176 -5.44 -11.43 1.69
CA ARG A 176 -6.25 -12.60 2.01
C ARG A 176 -6.45 -12.67 3.51
N ILE A 177 -7.71 -12.70 3.92
CA ILE A 177 -8.18 -12.88 5.29
C ILE A 177 -8.79 -14.27 5.35
N ASP A 178 -8.16 -15.16 6.12
CA ASP A 178 -8.67 -16.52 6.28
C ASP A 178 -9.86 -16.59 7.26
N ARG A 179 -10.43 -17.78 7.41
CA ARG A 179 -11.62 -18.03 8.26
C ARG A 179 -11.42 -17.69 9.74
N VAL A 180 -10.18 -17.63 10.21
CA VAL A 180 -9.83 -17.30 11.61
C VAL A 180 -9.29 -15.88 11.75
N GLY A 181 -9.36 -15.08 10.67
CA GLY A 181 -8.97 -13.67 10.66
C GLY A 181 -7.48 -13.43 10.45
N ARG A 182 -6.68 -14.45 10.07
CA ARG A 182 -5.25 -14.21 9.75
C ARG A 182 -5.15 -13.50 8.42
N VAL A 183 -4.32 -12.46 8.41
CA VAL A 183 -4.13 -11.60 7.24
C VAL A 183 -2.79 -11.91 6.58
N SER A 184 -2.86 -12.23 5.30
CA SER A 184 -1.69 -12.46 4.45
C SER A 184 -1.78 -11.59 3.21
N ALA A 185 -0.62 -11.27 2.62
CA ALA A 185 -0.54 -10.44 1.44
C ALA A 185 0.52 -10.93 0.44
N ARG A 186 0.37 -10.46 -0.79
CA ARG A 186 1.33 -10.56 -1.89
C ARG A 186 1.14 -9.38 -2.83
N ALA A 187 2.16 -9.04 -3.61
CA ALA A 187 2.09 -7.96 -4.61
C ALA A 187 2.42 -8.50 -5.99
N SER A 188 1.88 -7.88 -7.04
CA SER A 188 2.26 -8.25 -8.41
C SER A 188 3.69 -7.85 -8.69
N SER A 189 4.38 -8.64 -9.50
CA SER A 189 5.72 -8.36 -9.98
C SER A 189 5.81 -8.88 -11.40
N HIS A 190 5.72 -7.95 -12.35
CA HIS A 190 5.60 -8.25 -13.77
C HIS A 190 4.40 -9.19 -14.05
N ARG A 191 4.66 -10.42 -14.52
CA ARG A 191 3.67 -11.42 -14.94
C ARG A 191 3.20 -12.37 -13.82
N ALA A 192 3.65 -12.13 -12.59
CA ALA A 192 3.45 -13.03 -11.45
C ALA A 192 3.10 -12.26 -10.16
N TYR A 193 2.86 -12.98 -9.07
CA TYR A 193 2.82 -12.43 -7.71
C TYR A 193 4.06 -12.81 -6.91
N GLN A 194 4.43 -11.97 -5.95
CA GLN A 194 5.53 -12.20 -5.02
C GLN A 194 5.14 -11.79 -3.59
N GLY A 195 5.49 -12.64 -2.63
CA GLY A 195 5.39 -12.31 -1.21
C GLY A 195 6.59 -11.51 -0.70
N CYS A 196 7.76 -11.61 -1.35
CA CYS A 196 8.96 -10.87 -0.96
C CYS A 196 9.89 -10.72 -2.18
N LYS A 197 10.97 -9.92 -2.09
CA LYS A 197 11.89 -9.65 -3.21
C LYS A 197 12.66 -10.89 -3.71
N LEU A 198 12.67 -12.00 -2.96
CA LEU A 198 13.41 -13.21 -3.32
C LEU A 198 12.57 -14.13 -4.19
N ARG A 199 13.19 -14.77 -5.21
CA ARG A 199 12.53 -15.73 -6.11
C ARG A 199 11.76 -16.85 -5.39
N ARG A 200 12.23 -17.29 -4.22
CA ARG A 200 11.55 -18.32 -3.41
C ARG A 200 10.18 -17.88 -2.86
N CYS A 201 9.92 -16.58 -2.85
CA CYS A 201 8.65 -15.97 -2.45
C CYS A 201 7.67 -15.81 -3.63
N ARG A 202 8.02 -16.29 -4.83
CA ARG A 202 7.09 -16.27 -5.97
C ARG A 202 5.80 -17.01 -5.63
N ASN A 203 4.69 -16.38 -5.96
CA ASN A 203 3.32 -16.82 -5.71
C ASN A 203 3.01 -17.18 -4.23
N ARG A 204 3.82 -16.70 -3.28
CA ARG A 204 3.57 -16.95 -1.85
C ARG A 204 2.75 -15.83 -1.25
N TRP A 205 1.71 -16.22 -0.52
CA TRP A 205 1.07 -15.38 0.49
C TRP A 205 1.95 -15.38 1.73
N ILE A 206 2.29 -14.21 2.24
CA ILE A 206 3.07 -14.07 3.47
C ILE A 206 2.32 -13.19 4.47
N ALA A 207 2.77 -13.11 5.72
CA ALA A 207 2.15 -12.22 6.71
C ALA A 207 2.09 -10.78 6.18
N ALA A 208 0.90 -10.18 6.23
CA ALA A 208 0.71 -8.80 5.80
C ALA A 208 1.43 -7.84 6.75
N THR A 209 2.16 -6.87 6.18
CA THR A 209 2.85 -5.83 6.95
C THR A 209 2.10 -4.50 6.94
N GLY A 210 1.00 -4.40 6.18
CA GLY A 210 0.36 -3.12 5.86
C GLY A 210 1.11 -2.30 4.80
N TRP A 211 2.20 -2.82 4.23
CA TRP A 211 3.03 -2.10 3.27
C TRP A 211 3.33 -2.92 2.01
N THR A 212 3.50 -2.23 0.88
CA THR A 212 4.12 -2.77 -0.34
C THR A 212 5.21 -1.83 -0.82
N ARG A 213 6.29 -2.40 -1.36
CA ARG A 213 7.40 -1.65 -1.93
C ARG A 213 7.33 -1.69 -3.44
N VAL A 214 7.35 -0.52 -4.06
CA VAL A 214 7.26 -0.28 -5.50
C VAL A 214 8.67 -0.22 -6.07
N SER A 215 9.02 -1.15 -6.95
CA SER A 215 10.34 -1.20 -7.55
C SER A 215 10.54 -0.14 -8.62
N ARG A 216 11.76 0.38 -8.70
CA ARG A 216 12.10 1.49 -9.61
C ARG A 216 11.90 1.10 -11.06
N GLY A 217 11.17 1.95 -11.77
CA GLY A 217 10.94 1.82 -13.21
C GLY A 217 9.79 0.88 -13.54
N SER A 218 9.86 -0.39 -13.13
CA SER A 218 8.86 -1.39 -13.51
C SER A 218 7.60 -1.39 -12.65
N HIS A 219 7.58 -0.63 -11.56
CA HIS A 219 6.54 -0.58 -10.52
C HIS A 219 6.17 -1.89 -9.82
N ALA A 220 6.78 -3.01 -10.24
CA ALA A 220 6.69 -4.32 -9.59
C ALA A 220 6.75 -4.22 -8.07
N GLY A 221 5.72 -4.76 -7.43
CA GLY A 221 5.54 -4.77 -5.99
C GLY A 221 6.19 -5.97 -5.31
N HIS A 222 6.54 -5.77 -4.03
CA HIS A 222 6.79 -6.85 -3.09
C HIS A 222 6.51 -6.38 -1.65
N ILE A 223 6.21 -7.32 -0.75
CA ILE A 223 6.04 -6.97 0.66
C ILE A 223 7.43 -6.67 1.25
N PRO A 224 7.63 -5.53 1.94
CA PRO A 224 8.90 -5.16 2.52
C PRO A 224 9.17 -6.00 3.77
N ILE A 225 9.75 -7.18 3.56
CA ILE A 225 10.22 -8.07 4.60
C ILE A 225 11.68 -8.45 4.37
N ARG A 226 12.41 -8.65 5.46
CA ARG A 226 13.68 -9.35 5.46
C ARG A 226 13.41 -10.83 5.62
N SER A 227 13.53 -11.59 4.54
CA SER A 227 13.31 -13.04 4.57
C SER A 227 14.62 -13.81 4.71
N ARG A 228 14.69 -14.72 5.67
CA ARG A 228 15.74 -15.74 5.89
C ARG A 228 15.08 -17.13 6.02
N PRO A 229 15.81 -18.24 5.79
CA PRO A 229 15.26 -19.57 6.04
C PRO A 229 14.71 -19.67 7.48
N GLY A 230 13.42 -19.99 7.61
CA GLY A 230 12.72 -20.11 8.90
C GLY A 230 12.40 -18.79 9.62
N TRP A 231 12.68 -17.62 9.02
CA TRP A 231 12.49 -16.34 9.71
C TRP A 231 12.21 -15.18 8.74
N ASP A 232 11.05 -14.54 8.90
CA ASP A 232 10.68 -13.33 8.18
C ASP A 232 10.50 -12.18 9.19
N ARG A 233 11.12 -11.03 8.91
CA ARG A 233 10.97 -9.82 9.73
C ARG A 233 10.43 -8.67 8.87
N PRO A 234 9.32 -8.03 9.26
CA PRO A 234 8.86 -6.81 8.60
C PRO A 234 9.94 -5.73 8.55
N LEU A 235 10.07 -5.08 7.41
CA LEU A 235 10.83 -3.85 7.22
C LEU A 235 9.82 -2.70 7.16
N TYR A 236 9.24 -2.37 8.31
CA TYR A 236 8.36 -1.21 8.41
C TYR A 236 9.14 0.06 8.00
N PRO A 237 8.52 1.01 7.30
CA PRO A 237 9.06 2.36 7.22
C PRO A 237 9.10 2.97 8.63
N GLY A 238 10.11 3.80 8.92
CA GLY A 238 10.28 4.41 10.24
C GLY A 238 11.61 4.11 10.95
N PRO A 239 12.16 2.88 10.97
CA PRO A 239 13.43 2.63 11.64
C PRO A 239 14.66 3.03 10.82
N ARG A 240 14.70 2.72 9.51
CA ARG A 240 15.80 3.05 8.57
C ARG A 240 15.40 2.84 7.09
N LEU A 241 14.42 3.57 6.59
CA LEU A 241 14.18 3.62 5.14
C LEU A 241 14.31 5.07 4.70
N ASP A 242 15.43 5.34 4.03
CA ASP A 242 15.69 6.49 3.18
C ASP A 242 14.83 6.36 1.91
N GLU A 243 13.53 6.18 2.09
CA GLU A 243 12.57 5.96 1.02
C GLU A 243 11.30 6.72 1.31
N ARG A 244 10.85 7.39 0.26
CA ARG A 244 9.59 8.10 0.22
C ARG A 244 8.44 7.13 0.41
N THR A 245 7.38 7.59 1.06
CA THR A 245 6.19 6.77 1.31
C THR A 245 4.91 7.45 0.87
N THR A 246 3.85 6.65 0.73
CA THR A 246 2.46 7.07 0.83
C THR A 246 1.83 6.17 1.90
N SER A 247 1.58 6.68 3.08
CA SER A 247 0.87 5.93 4.13
C SER A 247 -0.56 5.60 3.71
N ALA A 248 -1.08 4.46 4.21
CA ALA A 248 -2.39 3.94 3.82
C ALA A 248 -3.56 4.95 3.96
N PRO A 249 -3.64 5.79 5.01
CA PRO A 249 -4.70 6.79 5.12
C PRO A 249 -4.63 7.84 4.00
N GLY A 250 -3.44 8.13 3.49
CA GLY A 250 -3.22 9.05 2.38
C GLY A 250 -3.64 8.51 1.01
N VAL A 251 -4.00 7.22 0.91
CA VAL A 251 -4.41 6.59 -0.36
C VAL A 251 -5.92 6.76 -0.55
N ARG A 252 -6.32 7.42 -1.63
CA ARG A 252 -7.72 7.47 -2.07
C ARG A 252 -8.15 6.09 -2.56
N LEU A 253 -9.23 5.56 -2.01
CA LEU A 253 -9.76 4.25 -2.36
C LEU A 253 -10.95 4.38 -3.32
N VAL A 254 -10.88 3.73 -4.48
CA VAL A 254 -11.95 3.74 -5.48
C VAL A 254 -12.48 2.32 -5.70
N PRO A 255 -13.76 2.02 -5.45
CA PRO A 255 -14.29 0.68 -5.71
C PRO A 255 -14.36 0.39 -7.22
N LEU A 256 -13.79 -0.73 -7.68
CA LEU A 256 -13.78 -1.11 -9.10
C LEU A 256 -15.17 -1.38 -9.67
N GLU A 257 -16.13 -1.68 -8.81
CA GLU A 257 -17.54 -1.92 -9.11
C GLU A 257 -18.25 -0.63 -9.57
N THR A 258 -17.69 0.53 -9.23
CA THR A 258 -18.24 1.84 -9.64
C THR A 258 -17.71 2.33 -10.98
N LEU A 259 -16.74 1.63 -11.58
CA LEU A 259 -16.14 2.05 -12.83
C LEU A 259 -16.94 1.56 -14.04
N ASP A 260 -17.11 2.46 -15.01
CA ASP A 260 -17.37 2.06 -16.39
C ASP A 260 -16.09 1.47 -16.99
N LYS A 261 -16.01 0.14 -17.02
CA LYS A 261 -14.86 -0.62 -17.53
C LYS A 261 -14.66 -0.42 -19.02
N ASP A 262 -15.71 -0.09 -19.75
CA ASP A 262 -15.67 0.15 -21.19
C ASP A 262 -15.17 1.56 -21.52
N SER A 263 -15.01 2.45 -20.53
CA SER A 263 -14.34 3.74 -20.72
C SER A 263 -12.82 3.61 -20.83
N TYR A 264 -12.21 2.54 -20.31
CA TYR A 264 -10.77 2.35 -20.38
C TYR A 264 -10.32 1.94 -21.79
N ARG A 265 -9.35 2.68 -22.31
CA ARG A 265 -8.66 2.37 -23.56
C ARG A 265 -7.16 2.29 -23.29
N PRO A 266 -6.53 1.10 -23.38
CA PRO A 266 -5.08 0.99 -23.24
C PRO A 266 -4.36 1.93 -24.20
N LEU A 267 -3.33 2.63 -23.72
CA LEU A 267 -2.51 3.50 -24.57
C LEU A 267 -1.51 2.67 -25.39
N ASP A 268 -1.02 1.57 -24.83
CA ASP A 268 -0.08 0.66 -25.47
C ASP A 268 -0.62 -0.78 -25.48
N GLY A 269 -0.20 -1.55 -26.47
CA GLY A 269 -0.53 -2.97 -26.57
C GLY A 269 0.17 -3.79 -25.48
N GLY A 270 -0.54 -4.78 -24.92
CA GLY A 270 0.03 -5.73 -23.97
C GLY A 270 -0.15 -5.38 -22.48
N ILE A 271 -0.75 -4.22 -22.17
CA ILE A 271 -1.13 -3.86 -20.80
C ILE A 271 -2.62 -4.12 -20.58
N SER A 272 -2.91 -5.14 -19.77
CA SER A 272 -4.28 -5.49 -19.39
C SER A 272 -4.73 -4.69 -18.17
N PRO A 273 -5.89 -4.01 -18.21
CA PRO A 273 -6.50 -3.45 -17.00
C PRO A 273 -6.93 -4.58 -16.04
N PRO A 274 -7.19 -4.28 -14.76
CA PRO A 274 -7.50 -5.27 -13.73
C PRO A 274 -8.54 -6.32 -14.17
N TRP A 275 -9.68 -5.87 -14.69
CA TRP A 275 -10.82 -6.74 -15.05
C TRP A 275 -10.58 -7.66 -16.25
N LYS A 276 -9.43 -7.56 -16.93
CA LYS A 276 -9.02 -8.52 -17.97
C LYS A 276 -8.03 -9.56 -17.46
N LYS A 277 -7.44 -9.38 -16.27
CA LYS A 277 -6.44 -10.27 -15.69
C LYS A 277 -7.11 -11.48 -15.02
N ARG A 278 -6.53 -12.67 -15.13
CA ARG A 278 -7.12 -13.89 -14.49
C ARG A 278 -7.32 -13.74 -12.97
N VAL A 279 -6.38 -13.10 -12.29
CA VAL A 279 -6.45 -12.89 -10.83
C VAL A 279 -7.65 -12.05 -10.38
N TYR A 280 -8.23 -11.24 -11.27
CA TYR A 280 -9.42 -10.43 -10.98
C TYR A 280 -10.66 -11.28 -10.66
N VAL A 281 -10.76 -12.45 -11.29
CA VAL A 281 -11.85 -13.42 -11.05
C VAL A 281 -11.41 -14.54 -10.10
N ASP A 282 -10.16 -14.99 -10.22
CA ASP A 282 -9.59 -16.03 -9.38
C ASP A 282 -8.48 -15.45 -8.49
N PRO A 283 -8.79 -15.02 -7.25
CA PRO A 283 -7.83 -14.32 -6.40
C PRO A 283 -6.64 -15.19 -5.98
N LEU A 284 -6.66 -16.50 -6.26
CA LEU A 284 -5.55 -17.43 -6.02
C LEU A 284 -4.59 -17.55 -7.22
N SER A 285 -4.95 -17.01 -8.38
CA SER A 285 -4.12 -17.08 -9.59
C SER A 285 -2.76 -16.37 -9.40
N ASP A 286 -1.69 -16.91 -10.01
CA ASP A 286 -0.40 -16.21 -10.15
C ASP A 286 -0.39 -15.27 -11.36
N SER A 287 -1.37 -15.36 -12.27
CA SER A 287 -1.32 -14.63 -13.54
C SER A 287 -1.81 -13.19 -13.39
N THR A 288 -0.96 -12.25 -13.80
CA THR A 288 -1.30 -10.83 -14.00
C THR A 288 -1.54 -10.48 -15.48
N ALA A 289 -1.56 -11.49 -16.36
CA ALA A 289 -2.06 -11.42 -17.72
C ALA A 289 -3.54 -11.79 -17.80
#